data_AF-B5AKG5-F1
#
_entry.id   AF-B5AKG5-F1
#
_cell.length_a   1.000
_cell.length_b   1.000
_cell.length_c   1.000
_cell.angle_alpha   90.00
_cell.angle_beta   90.00
_cell.angle_gamma   90.00
#
_symmetry.space_group_name_H-M   'P 1'
#
loop_
_entity.id
_entity.type
_entity.pdbx_description
1 polymer ?
#
loop_
_entity_poly.entity_id
_entity_poly.type
_entity_poly.pdbx_seq_one_letter_code
_entity_poly.pdbx_strand_id
1 'polypeptide(L)'
;KMWMAVIGGVIFITSGLAILVATAWYGNRIVQEFYDPMTPVNARYEFGQALFTGWAAASLCLLGGALLSCSCPRKTTSYPTPRP
;
A
#
# COMPACT_ATOMS: atom_id res chain seq x y z
N LYS A 1 -1.43 -4.20 -25.91
CA LYS A 1 -2.24 -4.87 -24.85
C LYS A 1 -1.57 -4.79 -23.45
N MET A 2 -0.22 -4.74 -23.33
CA MET A 2 0.50 -4.68 -22.03
C MET A 2 0.30 -3.41 -21.19
N TRP A 3 0.03 -2.27 -21.81
CA TRP A 3 -0.12 -0.99 -21.10
C TRP A 3 -1.27 -0.99 -20.07
N MET A 4 -2.31 -1.80 -20.29
CA MET A 4 -3.40 -1.98 -19.32
C MET A 4 -2.93 -2.61 -18.00
N ALA A 5 -1.99 -3.57 -18.06
CA ALA A 5 -1.45 -4.21 -16.87
C ALA A 5 -0.57 -3.24 -16.06
N VAL A 6 0.21 -2.39 -16.75
CA VAL A 6 1.03 -1.35 -16.12
C VAL A 6 0.16 -0.29 -15.46
N ILE A 7 -0.86 0.23 -16.17
CA ILE A 7 -1.78 1.24 -15.62
C ILE A 7 -2.54 0.67 -14.41
N GLY A 8 -3.05 -0.56 -14.52
CA GLY A 8 -3.72 -1.24 -13.41
C GLY A 8 -2.80 -1.44 -12.21
N GLY A 9 -1.55 -1.84 -12.43
CA GLY A 9 -0.54 -1.99 -11.37
C GLY A 9 -0.26 -0.68 -10.64
N VAL A 10 -0.09 0.42 -11.38
CA VAL A 10 0.14 1.75 -10.78
C VAL A 10 -1.05 2.21 -9.95
N ILE A 11 -2.28 2.03 -10.43
CA ILE A 11 -3.51 2.40 -9.70
C ILE A 11 -3.64 1.57 -8.40
N PHE A 12 -3.31 0.28 -8.45
CA PHE A 12 -3.31 -0.58 -7.25
C PHE A 12 -2.28 -0.12 -6.21
N ILE A 13 -1.08 0.28 -6.66
CA ILE A 13 -0.02 0.78 -5.77
C ILE A 13 -0.43 2.12 -5.13
N THR A 14 -0.95 3.08 -5.91
CA THR A 14 -1.39 4.37 -5.35
C THR A 14 -2.57 4.21 -4.41
N SER A 15 -3.53 3.32 -4.73
CA SER A 15 -4.63 2.98 -3.83
C SER A 15 -4.12 2.38 -2.52
N GLY A 16 -3.22 1.40 -2.58
CA GLY A 16 -2.59 0.79 -1.39
C GLY A 16 -1.84 1.80 -0.52
N LEU A 17 -1.07 2.71 -1.13
CA LEU A 17 -0.38 3.79 -0.42
C LEU A 17 -1.35 4.75 0.26
N ALA A 18 -2.44 5.14 -0.40
CA ALA A 18 -3.44 6.03 0.18
C ALA A 18 -4.10 5.39 1.43
N ILE A 19 -4.44 4.11 1.37
CA ILE A 19 -4.99 3.35 2.51
C ILE A 19 -3.97 3.30 3.65
N LEU A 20 -2.69 3.05 3.34
CA LEU A 20 -1.64 2.96 4.33
C LEU A 20 -1.38 4.31 5.03
N VAL A 21 -1.40 5.41 4.27
CA VAL A 21 -1.31 6.77 4.83
C VAL A 21 -2.49 7.09 5.72
N ALA A 22 -3.73 6.82 5.28
CA ALA A 22 -4.93 7.08 6.05
C ALA A 22 -4.95 6.30 7.38
N THR A 23 -4.61 5.01 7.32
CA THR A 23 -4.55 4.14 8.52
C THR A 23 -3.36 4.47 9.43
N ALA A 24 -2.21 4.88 8.89
CA ALA A 24 -1.08 5.34 9.69
C ALA A 24 -1.41 6.65 10.44
N TRP A 25 -2.11 7.58 9.80
CA TRP A 25 -2.58 8.81 10.43
C TRP A 25 -3.55 8.52 11.58
N TYR A 26 -4.52 7.65 11.33
CA TYR A 26 -5.50 7.25 12.34
C TYR A 26 -4.84 6.50 13.51
N GLY A 27 -3.91 5.59 13.21
CA GLY A 27 -3.10 4.90 14.22
C GLY A 27 -2.30 5.87 15.09
N ASN A 28 -1.66 6.88 14.48
CA ASN A 28 -0.91 7.90 15.23
C ASN A 28 -1.81 8.71 16.17
N ARG A 29 -3.02 9.09 15.72
CA ARG A 29 -4.02 9.77 16.56
C ARG A 29 -4.40 8.91 17.77
N ILE A 30 -4.71 7.63 17.54
CA ILE A 30 -5.04 6.68 18.62
C ILE A 30 -3.90 6.59 19.63
N VAL A 31 -2.65 6.44 19.16
CA VAL A 31 -1.47 6.37 20.04
C VAL A 31 -1.34 7.65 20.86
N GLN A 32 -1.50 8.83 20.27
CA GLN A 32 -1.46 10.09 21.00
C GLN A 32 -2.54 10.16 22.09
N GLU A 33 -3.76 9.73 21.78
CA GLU A 33 -4.88 9.70 22.74
C GLU A 33 -4.64 8.69 23.88
N PHE A 34 -3.94 7.59 23.62
CA PHE A 34 -3.56 6.58 24.62
C PHE A 34 -2.50 7.06 25.61
N TYR A 35 -1.54 7.85 25.13
CA TYR A 35 -0.43 8.33 25.94
C TYR A 35 -0.72 9.67 26.63
N ASP A 36 -1.84 10.33 26.32
CA ASP A 36 -2.24 11.57 26.98
C ASP A 36 -2.81 11.29 28.40
N PRO A 37 -2.22 11.88 29.45
CA PRO A 37 -2.61 11.63 30.84
C PRO A 37 -3.96 12.24 31.24
N MET A 38 -4.56 13.09 30.41
CA MET A 38 -5.88 13.70 30.64
C MET A 38 -7.03 12.88 30.03
N THR A 39 -6.72 11.80 29.29
CA THR A 39 -7.75 10.97 28.65
C THR A 39 -8.37 10.01 29.67
N PRO A 40 -9.69 10.07 29.93
CA PRO A 40 -10.35 9.15 30.85
C PRO A 40 -10.18 7.70 30.37
N VAL A 41 -9.96 6.77 31.31
CA VAL A 41 -9.73 5.33 31.05
C VAL A 41 -10.79 4.64 30.18
N ASN A 42 -11.97 5.27 30.04
CA ASN A 42 -13.11 4.81 29.23
C ASN A 42 -13.07 5.26 27.75
N ALA A 43 -12.06 6.03 27.34
CA ALA A 43 -11.82 6.49 25.97
C ALA A 43 -10.51 5.93 25.38
N ARG A 44 -9.97 4.85 25.97
CA ARG A 44 -8.91 4.06 25.34
C ARG A 44 -9.46 3.40 24.08
N TYR A 45 -9.28 4.04 22.93
CA TYR A 45 -9.63 3.53 21.61
C TYR A 45 -8.91 2.21 21.31
N GLU A 46 -9.50 1.09 21.69
CA GLU A 46 -9.01 -0.23 21.29
C GLU A 46 -8.76 -0.19 19.77
N PHE A 47 -7.57 -0.59 19.33
CA PHE A 47 -7.24 -0.64 17.91
C PHE A 47 -8.32 -1.47 17.21
N GLY A 48 -9.27 -0.78 16.57
CA GLY A 48 -10.44 -1.43 16.02
C GLY A 48 -10.00 -2.46 14.98
N GLN A 49 -10.69 -3.59 14.90
CA GLN A 49 -10.40 -4.62 13.89
C GLN A 49 -10.33 -4.05 12.46
N ALA A 50 -11.05 -2.94 12.22
CA ALA A 50 -10.99 -2.15 10.99
C ALA A 50 -9.59 -1.64 10.60
N LEU A 51 -8.71 -1.32 11.57
CA LEU A 51 -7.36 -0.86 11.26
C LEU A 51 -6.49 -2.01 10.73
N PHE A 52 -6.61 -3.19 11.34
CA PHE A 52 -5.92 -4.39 10.91
C PHE A 52 -6.35 -4.83 9.51
N THR A 53 -7.66 -4.78 9.22
CA THR A 53 -8.15 -5.08 7.87
C THR A 53 -7.69 -4.02 6.85
N GLY A 54 -7.59 -2.75 7.25
CA GLY A 54 -7.00 -1.68 6.42
C GLY A 54 -5.53 -1.92 6.06
N TRP A 55 -4.70 -2.34 7.04
CA TRP A 55 -3.31 -2.70 6.78
C TRP A 55 -3.16 -3.95 5.91
N ALA A 56 -4.00 -4.97 6.13
CA ALA A 56 -4.04 -6.16 5.28
C ALA A 56 -4.47 -5.82 3.83
N ALA A 57 -5.46 -4.95 3.66
CA ALA A 57 -5.89 -4.48 2.34
C ALA A 57 -4.79 -3.67 1.65
N ALA A 58 -4.11 -2.77 2.37
CA ALA A 58 -3.00 -1.99 1.83
C ALA A 58 -1.84 -2.88 1.36
N SER A 59 -1.42 -3.86 2.18
CA SER A 59 -0.35 -4.79 1.82
C SER A 59 -0.73 -5.66 0.61
N LEU A 60 -1.98 -6.14 0.56
CA LEU A 60 -2.49 -6.90 -0.58
C LEU A 60 -2.54 -6.06 -1.86
N CYS A 61 -2.97 -4.80 -1.80
CA CYS A 61 -2.99 -3.89 -2.94
C CYS A 61 -1.59 -3.58 -3.46
N LEU A 62 -0.62 -3.36 -2.56
CA LEU A 62 0.78 -3.13 -2.91
C LEU A 62 1.39 -4.36 -3.58
N LEU A 63 1.20 -5.55 -3.00
CA LEU A 63 1.67 -6.82 -3.56
C LEU A 63 1.01 -7.10 -4.92
N GLY A 64 -0.31 -6.95 -5.01
CA GLY A 64 -1.07 -7.16 -6.24
C GLY A 64 -0.63 -6.22 -7.36
N GLY A 65 -0.45 -4.93 -7.06
CA GLY A 65 0.05 -3.95 -8.01
C GLY A 65 1.49 -4.20 -8.46
N ALA A 66 2.37 -4.60 -7.54
CA ALA A 66 3.74 -4.99 -7.86
C ALA A 66 3.78 -6.24 -8.76
N LEU A 67 3.02 -7.28 -8.44
CA LEU A 67 2.94 -8.51 -9.23
C LEU A 67 2.37 -8.26 -10.63
N LEU A 68 1.34 -7.42 -10.76
CA LEU A 68 0.79 -7.01 -12.07
C LEU A 68 1.83 -6.28 -12.92
N SER A 69 2.62 -5.41 -12.27
CA SER A 69 3.67 -4.63 -12.93
C SER A 69 4.86 -5.51 -13.35
N CYS A 70 5.25 -6.48 -12.51
CA CYS A 70 6.33 -7.43 -12.76
C CYS A 70 5.97 -8.55 -13.75
N SER A 71 4.68 -8.86 -13.92
CA SER A 71 4.22 -9.86 -14.91
C SER A 71 4.33 -9.39 -16.36
N CYS A 72 4.73 -8.14 -16.59
CA CYS A 72 5.11 -7.69 -17.91
C CYS A 72 6.43 -8.38 -18.33
N PRO A 73 6.49 -9.05 -19.50
CA PRO A 73 7.76 -9.57 -19.98
C PRO A 73 8.72 -8.38 -20.06
N ARG A 74 9.82 -8.45 -19.30
CA ARG A 74 10.95 -7.54 -19.45
C ARG A 74 11.18 -7.45 -20.94
N LYS A 75 11.01 -6.26 -21.54
CA LYS A 75 11.63 -6.00 -22.82
C LYS A 75 13.12 -6.17 -22.53
N THR A 76 13.64 -7.37 -22.77
CA THR A 76 15.07 -7.58 -22.90
C THR A 76 15.47 -6.53 -23.91
N THR A 77 16.20 -5.53 -23.44
CA THR A 77 16.95 -4.63 -24.28
C THR A 77 17.70 -5.56 -25.22
N SER A 78 17.18 -5.70 -26.43
CA SER A 78 17.87 -6.32 -27.53
C SER A 78 19.06 -5.40 -27.72
N TYR A 79 20.18 -5.71 -27.07
CA TYR A 79 21.45 -5.14 -27.47
C TYR A 79 21.54 -5.49 -28.95
N PRO A 80 21.48 -4.51 -29.88
CA PRO A 80 21.77 -4.83 -31.25
C PRO A 80 23.19 -5.36 -31.25
N THR A 81 23.38 -6.60 -31.68
CA THR A 81 24.70 -7.16 -31.91
C THR A 81 25.43 -6.23 -32.88
N PRO A 82 26.57 -5.63 -32.51
CA PRO A 82 27.40 -4.94 -33.47
C PRO A 82 27.92 -6.00 -34.46
N ARG A 83 27.46 -5.93 -35.72
CA ARG A 83 28.24 -6.40 -36.88
C ARG A 83 28.90 -5.15 -37.46
N PRO A 84 30.19 -5.15 -37.84
CA PRO A 84 30.89 -6.21 -38.58
C PRO A 84 32.09 -6.85 -37.85
#